data_AF-A0A1S0U3E6-F1
#
_entry.id   AF-A0A1S0U3E6-F1
#
_cell.length_a   1.000
_cell.length_b   1.000
_cell.length_c   1.000
_cell.angle_alpha   90.00
_cell.angle_beta   90.00
_cell.angle_gamma   90.00
#
_symmetry.space_group_name_H-M   'P 1'
#
loop_
_entity.id
_entity.type
_entity.pdbx_description
1 polymer ?
#
loop_
_entity_poly.entity_id
_entity_poly.type
_entity_poly.pdbx_seq_one_letter_code
_entity_poly.pdbx_strand_id
1 'polypeptide(L)'
;MIFIRISCGRRKDPNDGGALSIEKPMLIQQKLRQPRPILIEGVNEKFKNVAVDTLDRLRKNSQALIGLALVLLHDPLTKYLSSENDSQFAALAICRLSDKLAGVENRIYMDPSQQVSYLIKEASDPENLARMFAGWMPFL
;
A
#
# COMPACT_ATOMS: atom_id res chain seq x y z
N MET A 1 7.15 6.03 -3.47
CA MET A 1 6.98 4.98 -2.44
C MET A 1 5.66 4.29 -2.75
N ILE A 2 5.72 3.04 -3.19
CA ILE A 2 4.61 2.30 -3.79
C ILE A 2 3.85 1.54 -2.69
N PHE A 3 2.54 1.53 -2.76
CA PHE A 3 1.65 1.20 -1.65
C PHE A 3 0.89 -0.12 -1.88
N ILE A 4 1.31 -1.16 -1.16
CA ILE A 4 0.72 -2.51 -1.18
C ILE A 4 -0.32 -2.62 -0.07
N ARG A 5 -1.59 -2.68 -0.45
CA ARG A 5 -2.67 -3.16 0.44
C ARG A 5 -2.43 -4.64 0.67
N ILE A 6 -1.74 -5.00 1.76
CA ILE A 6 -1.68 -6.39 2.22
C ILE A 6 -3.03 -6.70 2.88
N SER A 7 -4.04 -7.02 2.06
CA SER A 7 -5.21 -7.74 2.55
C SER A 7 -4.82 -9.20 2.71
N CYS A 8 -4.11 -9.53 3.79
CA CYS A 8 -3.99 -10.91 4.24
C CYS A 8 -5.33 -11.29 4.90
N GLY A 9 -6.21 -11.93 4.15
CA GLY A 9 -7.41 -12.54 4.70
C GLY A 9 -7.07 -13.87 5.35
N ARG A 10 -7.16 -13.96 6.68
CA ARG A 10 -7.44 -15.23 7.36
C ARG A 10 -8.49 -15.02 8.43
N ARG A 11 -9.64 -15.70 8.30
CA ARG A 11 -10.47 -16.09 9.44
C ARG A 11 -9.62 -17.04 10.28
N LYS A 12 -9.39 -16.74 11.56
CA LYS A 12 -8.83 -17.71 12.51
C LYS A 12 -9.96 -18.60 13.01
N ASP A 13 -9.78 -19.90 12.88
CA ASP A 13 -10.57 -20.89 13.59
C ASP A 13 -10.25 -20.83 15.10
N PRO A 14 -11.24 -21.03 15.97
CA PRO A 14 -11.14 -20.70 17.40
C PRO A 14 -10.25 -21.63 18.25
N ASN A 15 -9.44 -22.53 17.67
CA ASN A 15 -8.72 -23.57 18.41
C ASN A 15 -7.19 -23.61 18.28
N ASP A 16 -6.54 -22.69 17.55
CA ASP A 16 -5.07 -22.67 17.50
C ASP A 16 -4.47 -21.76 18.58
N GLY A 17 -3.91 -22.40 19.59
CA GLY A 17 -3.10 -21.77 20.63
C GLY A 17 -1.81 -21.17 20.08
N GLY A 18 -1.48 -19.97 20.55
CA GLY A 18 -0.10 -19.51 20.71
C GLY A 18 0.74 -19.31 19.46
N ALA A 19 0.42 -18.29 18.65
CA ALA A 19 1.44 -17.56 17.89
C ALA A 19 0.99 -16.12 17.65
N LEU A 20 1.81 -15.16 18.07
CA LEU A 20 1.63 -13.72 17.90
C LEU A 20 1.82 -13.34 16.42
N SER A 21 0.97 -13.85 15.53
CA SER A 21 0.90 -13.39 14.14
C SER A 21 0.37 -11.96 14.15
N ILE A 22 1.08 -11.05 13.49
CA ILE A 22 0.77 -9.62 13.39
C ILE A 22 -0.66 -9.46 12.83
N GLU A 23 -1.63 -9.33 13.72
CA GLU A 23 -3.06 -9.51 13.44
C GLU A 23 -3.77 -8.20 13.04
N LYS A 24 -3.02 -7.19 12.59
CA LYS A 24 -3.61 -5.90 12.21
C LYS A 24 -3.31 -5.63 10.74
N PRO A 25 -4.33 -5.67 9.84
CA PRO A 25 -4.12 -5.25 8.46
C PRO A 25 -3.61 -3.81 8.48
N MET A 26 -2.42 -3.59 7.93
CA MET A 26 -1.82 -2.26 7.81
C MET A 26 -2.66 -1.42 6.85
N LEU A 27 -3.65 -0.72 7.40
CA LEU A 27 -4.66 0.00 6.61
C LEU A 27 -4.23 1.38 6.14
N ILE A 28 -2.98 1.81 6.36
CA ILE A 28 -2.58 3.15 5.94
C ILE A 28 -1.36 3.13 5.03
N GLN A 29 -1.69 3.40 3.78
CA GLN A 29 -0.82 3.52 2.62
C GLN A 29 -0.17 4.91 2.50
N GLN A 30 0.04 5.65 3.57
CA GLN A 30 0.93 6.81 3.57
C GLN A 30 0.99 7.39 4.97
N LYS A 31 2.16 7.83 5.42
CA LYS A 31 2.25 8.68 6.62
C LYS A 31 1.70 10.09 6.31
N LEU A 32 0.44 10.17 5.90
CA LEU A 32 -0.32 11.41 5.99
C LEU A 32 -0.74 11.50 7.45
N ARG A 33 0.17 12.09 8.22
CA ARG A 33 -0.01 12.54 9.61
C ARG A 33 -1.38 13.24 9.70
N GLN A 34 -2.06 13.08 10.84
CA GLN A 34 -3.33 13.74 11.21
C GLN A 34 -3.43 15.15 10.65
N PRO A 35 -4.64 15.66 10.38
CA PRO A 35 -4.84 17.05 9.96
C PRO A 35 -4.29 17.98 11.04
N ARG A 36 -3.01 18.35 10.92
CA ARG A 36 -2.46 19.50 11.62
C ARG A 36 -3.19 20.72 11.07
N PRO A 37 -3.53 21.72 11.90
CA PRO A 37 -4.05 23.02 11.45
C PRO A 37 -3.13 23.82 10.50
N ILE A 38 -2.04 23.22 10.00
CA ILE A 38 -1.00 23.83 9.18
C ILE A 38 -1.18 23.49 7.68
N LEU A 39 -2.06 22.54 7.33
CA LEU A 39 -2.40 22.26 5.95
C LEU A 39 -3.42 23.30 5.45
N ILE A 40 -2.95 24.53 5.28
CA ILE A 40 -3.63 25.58 4.50
C ILE A 40 -4.01 24.92 3.17
N GLU A 41 -5.25 25.05 2.76
CA GLU A 41 -5.89 24.42 1.58
C GLU A 41 -4.97 24.35 0.34
N GLY A 42 -4.13 25.38 0.13
CA GLY A 42 -3.13 25.42 -0.95
C GLY A 42 -1.96 24.41 -0.86
N VAL A 43 -1.63 23.85 0.31
CA VAL A 43 -0.61 22.80 0.45
C VAL A 43 -1.16 21.45 -0.02
N ASN A 44 -2.45 21.17 0.23
CA ASN A 44 -3.07 19.93 -0.20
C ASN A 44 -3.19 19.87 -1.73
N GLU A 45 -3.49 21.00 -2.37
CA GLU A 45 -3.52 21.11 -3.82
C GLU A 45 -2.13 20.95 -4.45
N LYS A 46 -1.11 21.63 -3.93
CA LYS A 46 0.28 21.46 -4.41
C LYS A 46 0.79 20.03 -4.23
N PHE A 47 0.53 19.43 -3.07
CA PHE A 47 0.88 18.04 -2.80
C PHE A 47 0.17 17.10 -3.77
N LYS A 48 -1.15 17.28 -3.96
CA LYS A 48 -1.94 16.49 -4.90
C LYS A 48 -1.38 16.59 -6.31
N ASN A 49 -1.09 17.79 -6.82
CA ASN A 49 -0.58 17.97 -8.18
C ASN A 49 0.77 17.24 -8.38
N VAL A 50 1.71 17.39 -7.44
CA VAL A 50 3.00 16.67 -7.49
C VAL A 50 2.80 15.15 -7.40
N ALA A 51 1.88 14.69 -6.55
CA ALA A 51 1.58 13.27 -6.42
C ALA A 51 0.97 12.70 -7.70
N VAL A 52 0.10 13.45 -8.39
CA VAL A 52 -0.48 13.08 -9.68
C VAL A 52 0.60 12.97 -10.75
N ASP A 53 1.46 13.98 -10.87
CA ASP A 53 2.57 13.96 -11.84
C ASP A 53 3.55 12.82 -11.59
N THR A 54 3.84 12.56 -10.32
CA THR A 54 4.71 11.44 -9.91
C THR A 54 4.05 10.11 -10.27
N LEU A 55 2.76 9.95 -9.97
CA LEU A 55 2.03 8.72 -10.29
C LEU A 55 1.96 8.50 -11.80
N ASP A 56 1.69 9.53 -12.59
CA ASP A 56 1.69 9.46 -14.06
C ASP A 56 3.05 8.97 -14.61
N ARG A 57 4.16 9.51 -14.09
CA ARG A 57 5.52 9.04 -14.44
C ARG A 57 5.77 7.59 -14.05
N LEU A 58 5.24 7.15 -12.90
CA LEU A 58 5.33 5.75 -12.46
C LEU A 58 4.53 4.83 -13.39
N ARG A 59 3.32 5.23 -13.83
CA ARG A 59 2.51 4.46 -14.78
C ARG A 59 3.19 4.33 -16.14
N LYS A 60 3.77 5.41 -16.66
CA LYS A 60 4.53 5.45 -17.93
C LYS A 60 5.74 4.50 -17.93
N ASN A 61 6.39 4.32 -16.78
CA ASN A 61 7.56 3.44 -16.62
C ASN A 61 7.23 2.14 -15.87
N SER A 62 5.97 1.72 -15.84
CA SER A 62 5.50 0.59 -15.04
C SER A 62 6.23 -0.72 -15.35
N GLN A 63 6.59 -0.96 -16.61
CA GLN A 63 7.33 -2.15 -17.03
C GLN A 63 8.70 -2.26 -16.37
N ALA A 64 9.43 -1.15 -16.23
CA ALA A 64 10.72 -1.15 -15.55
C ALA A 64 10.59 -1.46 -14.05
N LEU A 65 9.54 -0.93 -13.41
CA LEU A 65 9.28 -1.18 -11.98
C LEU A 65 8.87 -2.63 -11.71
N ILE A 66 8.01 -3.19 -12.56
CA ILE A 66 7.59 -4.60 -12.46
C ILE A 66 8.79 -5.52 -12.74
N GLY A 67 9.59 -5.22 -13.76
CA GLY A 67 10.81 -5.96 -14.09
C GLY A 67 11.80 -5.98 -12.91
N LEU A 68 12.05 -4.83 -12.28
CA LEU A 68 12.91 -4.76 -11.10
C LEU A 68 12.34 -5.57 -9.93
N ALA A 69 11.03 -5.51 -9.69
CA ALA A 69 10.39 -6.29 -8.62
C ALA A 69 10.51 -7.81 -8.86
N LEU A 70 10.37 -8.26 -10.11
CA LEU A 70 10.61 -9.66 -10.50
C LEU A 70 12.07 -10.07 -10.26
N VAL A 71 13.03 -9.24 -10.66
CA VAL A 71 14.46 -9.52 -10.44
C VAL A 71 14.78 -9.66 -8.96
N LEU A 72 14.30 -8.75 -8.11
CA LEU A 72 14.50 -8.81 -6.66
C LEU A 72 13.87 -10.06 -6.04
N LEU A 73 12.74 -10.49 -6.59
CA LEU A 73 12.05 -11.68 -6.10
C LEU A 73 12.78 -12.99 -6.47
N HIS A 74 13.44 -13.00 -7.62
CA HIS A 74 14.23 -14.14 -8.08
C HIS A 74 15.68 -14.14 -7.58
N ASP A 75 16.08 -13.16 -6.76
CA ASP A 75 17.41 -13.13 -6.14
C ASP A 75 17.64 -14.42 -5.31
N PRO A 76 18.78 -15.12 -5.49
CA PRO A 76 19.14 -16.28 -4.68
C PRO A 76 19.03 -16.05 -3.17
N LEU A 77 19.27 -14.83 -2.68
CA LEU A 77 19.13 -14.48 -1.26
C LEU A 77 17.68 -14.52 -0.78
N THR A 78 16.72 -14.24 -1.65
CA THR A 78 15.28 -14.32 -1.35
C THR A 78 14.86 -15.75 -0.99
N LYS A 79 15.50 -16.77 -1.58
CA LYS A 79 15.23 -18.19 -1.32
C LYS A 79 15.61 -18.63 0.11
N TYR A 80 16.59 -17.98 0.74
CA TYR A 80 17.02 -18.34 2.11
C TYR A 80 16.10 -17.79 3.19
N LEU A 81 15.28 -16.81 2.84
CA LEU A 81 14.33 -16.16 3.75
C LEU A 81 12.89 -16.68 3.56
N SER A 82 12.64 -17.48 2.51
CA SER A 82 11.31 -17.92 2.12
C SER A 82 11.05 -19.40 2.41
N SER A 83 9.91 -19.66 3.02
CA SER A 83 9.23 -20.96 3.08
C SER A 83 8.52 -21.27 1.76
N GLU A 84 8.15 -22.53 1.50
CA GLU A 84 7.51 -22.95 0.22
C GLU A 84 6.26 -22.13 -0.15
N ASN A 85 5.53 -21.64 0.86
CA ASN A 85 4.32 -20.82 0.69
C ASN A 85 4.60 -19.39 0.20
N ASP A 86 5.82 -18.89 0.37
CA ASP A 86 6.17 -17.50 0.08
C ASP A 86 6.28 -17.22 -1.43
N SER A 87 6.50 -18.27 -2.23
CA SER A 87 6.49 -18.20 -3.70
C SER A 87 5.12 -17.76 -4.26
N GLN A 88 4.03 -18.19 -3.63
CA GLN A 88 2.67 -17.81 -4.03
C GLN A 88 2.36 -16.36 -3.63
N PHE A 89 2.72 -15.95 -2.41
CA PHE A 89 2.53 -14.58 -1.93
C PHE A 89 3.32 -13.57 -2.76
N ALA A 90 4.53 -13.96 -3.17
CA ALA A 90 5.38 -13.19 -4.05
C ALA A 90 4.74 -12.93 -5.42
N ALA A 91 4.20 -13.96 -6.07
CA ALA A 91 3.48 -13.81 -7.33
C ALA A 91 2.24 -12.91 -7.18
N LEU A 92 1.49 -13.07 -6.10
CA LEU A 92 0.33 -12.22 -5.77
C LEU A 92 0.74 -10.75 -5.54
N ALA A 93 1.88 -10.51 -4.90
CA ALA A 93 2.42 -9.17 -4.68
C ALA A 93 2.76 -8.48 -6.00
N ILE A 94 3.33 -9.21 -6.98
CA ILE A 94 3.60 -8.69 -8.32
C ILE A 94 2.29 -8.38 -9.06
N CYS A 95 1.30 -9.27 -9.04
CA CYS A 95 -0.02 -8.99 -9.62
C CYS A 95 -0.62 -7.73 -8.99
N ARG A 96 -0.55 -7.60 -7.66
CA ARG A 96 -1.07 -6.43 -6.95
C ARG A 96 -0.33 -5.15 -7.31
N LEU A 97 0.99 -5.22 -7.48
CA LEU A 97 1.82 -4.10 -7.93
C LEU A 97 1.39 -3.65 -9.35
N SER A 98 1.21 -4.60 -10.25
CA SER A 98 0.75 -4.35 -11.63
C SER A 98 -0.63 -3.67 -11.64
N ASP A 99 -1.58 -4.16 -10.85
CA ASP A 99 -2.91 -3.54 -10.72
C ASP A 99 -2.81 -2.08 -10.23
N LYS A 100 -1.98 -1.82 -9.21
CA LYS A 100 -1.80 -0.46 -8.66
C LYS A 100 -1.20 0.50 -9.69
N LEU A 101 -0.24 0.04 -10.49
CA LEU A 101 0.39 0.82 -11.55
C LEU A 101 -0.53 1.00 -12.77
N ALA A 102 -1.43 0.05 -13.04
CA ALA A 102 -2.49 0.20 -14.04
C ALA A 102 -3.60 1.18 -13.60
N GLY A 103 -3.65 1.53 -12.31
CA GLY A 103 -4.68 2.39 -11.74
C GLY A 103 -5.94 1.64 -11.30
N VAL A 104 -5.82 0.35 -11.02
CA VAL A 104 -6.94 -0.49 -10.56
C VAL A 104 -6.98 -0.49 -9.03
N GLU A 105 -7.99 0.16 -8.47
CA GLU A 105 -8.29 0.13 -7.03
C GLU A 105 -9.66 -0.46 -6.80
N ASN A 106 -9.78 -1.44 -5.88
CA ASN A 106 -11.05 -2.13 -5.60
C ASN A 106 -11.80 -2.61 -6.86
N ARG A 107 -11.06 -3.05 -7.89
CA ARG A 107 -11.58 -3.49 -9.21
C ARG A 107 -12.14 -2.36 -10.09
N ILE A 108 -11.91 -1.09 -9.72
CA ILE A 108 -12.31 0.09 -10.49
C ILE A 108 -11.06 0.71 -11.10
N TYR A 109 -11.13 1.02 -12.40
CA TYR A 109 -10.09 1.78 -13.08
C TYR A 109 -10.21 3.26 -12.74
N MET A 110 -9.09 3.85 -12.33
CA MET A 110 -9.01 5.26 -11.95
C MET A 110 -7.90 5.96 -12.74
N ASP A 111 -8.17 7.18 -13.18
CA ASP A 111 -7.11 8.04 -13.69
C ASP A 111 -6.12 8.42 -12.56
N PRO A 112 -4.93 8.97 -12.86
CA PRO A 112 -3.97 9.34 -11.82
C PRO A 112 -4.51 10.37 -10.81
N SER A 113 -5.36 11.31 -11.23
CA SER A 113 -5.94 12.35 -10.37
C SER A 113 -6.97 11.79 -9.38
N GLN A 114 -7.84 10.93 -9.87
CA GLN A 114 -8.84 10.17 -9.14
C GLN A 114 -8.17 9.22 -8.16
N GLN A 115 -7.18 8.44 -8.60
CA GLN A 115 -6.46 7.50 -7.73
C GLN A 115 -5.77 8.25 -6.59
N VAL A 116 -5.07 9.36 -6.86
CA VAL A 116 -4.44 10.17 -5.81
C VAL A 116 -5.48 10.76 -4.86
N SER A 117 -6.57 11.30 -5.38
CA SER A 117 -7.65 11.86 -4.54
C SER A 117 -8.27 10.81 -3.63
N TYR A 118 -8.49 9.59 -4.17
CA TYR A 118 -8.96 8.45 -3.41
C TYR A 118 -7.98 8.06 -2.30
N LEU A 119 -6.69 7.94 -2.62
CA LEU A 119 -5.65 7.57 -1.65
C LEU A 119 -5.49 8.62 -0.54
N ILE A 120 -5.55 9.92 -0.87
CA ILE A 120 -5.53 10.99 0.13
C ILE A 120 -6.73 10.88 1.06
N LYS A 121 -7.93 10.61 0.51
CA LYS A 121 -9.15 10.43 1.31
C LYS A 121 -9.05 9.19 2.21
N GLU A 122 -8.61 8.06 1.67
CA GLU A 122 -8.46 6.80 2.43
C GLU A 122 -7.45 6.95 3.58
N ALA A 123 -6.35 7.66 3.35
CA ALA A 123 -5.33 7.90 4.36
C ALA A 123 -5.76 8.91 5.44
N SER A 124 -6.68 9.82 5.12
CA SER A 124 -7.22 10.82 6.04
C SER A 124 -8.45 10.33 6.81
N ASP A 125 -8.95 9.14 6.49
CA ASP A 125 -10.15 8.57 7.11
C ASP A 125 -9.87 8.22 8.59
N PRO A 126 -10.62 8.82 9.55
CA PRO A 126 -10.44 8.56 10.97
C PRO A 126 -10.62 7.08 11.34
N GLU A 127 -11.47 6.33 10.62
CA GLU A 127 -11.64 4.91 10.91
C GLU A 127 -10.40 4.09 10.53
N ASN A 128 -9.75 4.43 9.42
CA ASN A 128 -8.51 3.79 9.01
C ASN A 128 -7.37 4.15 9.97
N LEU A 129 -7.33 5.40 10.42
CA LEU A 129 -6.39 5.90 11.43
C LEU A 129 -6.54 5.18 12.76
N ALA A 130 -7.77 4.95 13.21
CA ALA A 130 -8.05 4.22 14.46
C ALA A 130 -7.61 2.75 14.39
N ARG A 131 -7.66 2.13 13.20
CA ARG A 131 -7.24 0.72 12.99
C ARG A 131 -5.73 0.56 12.83
N MET A 132 -4.95 1.64 12.76
CA MET A 132 -3.50 1.55 12.67
C MET A 132 -2.87 0.90 13.90
N PHE A 133 -1.67 0.33 13.71
CA PHE A 133 -0.83 -0.08 14.82
C PHE A 133 -0.49 1.14 15.70
N ALA A 134 -0.79 1.07 17.00
CA ALA A 134 -0.65 2.18 17.93
C ALA A 134 0.79 2.74 18.02
N GLY A 135 1.81 1.92 17.76
CA GLY A 135 3.21 2.36 17.70
C GLY A 135 3.52 3.35 16.57
N TRP A 136 2.63 3.50 15.58
CA TRP A 136 2.73 4.56 14.57
C TRP A 136 2.26 5.91 15.12
N MET A 137 1.66 5.94 16.30
CA MET A 137 1.12 7.13 16.96
C MET A 137 0.26 7.94 15.98
N PRO A 138 -0.85 7.38 15.49
CA PRO A 138 -1.71 8.11 14.58
C PRO A 138 -2.30 9.34 15.26
N PHE A 139 -2.46 9.39 16.58
CA PHE A 139 -3.14 10.48 17.31
C PHE A 139 -2.22 11.63 17.77
N LEU A 140 -0.94 11.62 17.42
CA LEU A 140 0.08 12.59 17.85
C LEU A 140 0.59 13.43 16.66
#